data_AF-A0A528FGE6-F1
#
_entry.id   AF-A0A528FGE6-F1
#
_cell.length_a   1.000
_cell.length_b   1.000
_cell.length_c   1.000
_cell.angle_alpha   90.00
_cell.angle_beta   90.00
_cell.angle_gamma   90.00
#
_symmetry.space_group_name_H-M   'P 1'
#
loop_
_entity.id
_entity.type
_entity.pdbx_description
1 polymer ?
#
loop_
_entity_poly.entity_id
_entity_poly.type
_entity_poly.pdbx_seq_one_letter_code
_entity_poly.pdbx_strand_id
1 'polypeptide(L)' 'RNEWLPMPIDAVWQTVHALSGGRPVMVSLSGGNPAIQPFGPLIERGHREGYRFALETQGSVVREWFADLDVLIL' A
#
# COMPACT_ATOMS: atom_id res chain seq x y z
N ARG A 1 1.86 -0.32 19.88
CA ARG A 1 2.78 -0.98 18.91
C ARG A 1 2.92 -2.48 19.17
N ASN A 2 2.96 -2.94 20.43
CA ASN A 2 3.11 -4.37 20.76
C ASN A 2 1.94 -5.27 20.32
N GLU A 3 0.81 -4.68 19.93
CA GLU A 3 -0.35 -5.39 19.38
C GLU A 3 -0.34 -5.46 17.85
N TRP A 4 0.62 -4.80 17.18
CA TRP A 4 0.66 -4.74 15.72
C TRP A 4 1.30 -6.02 15.20
N LEU A 5 0.46 -6.91 14.67
CA LEU A 5 0.89 -8.16 14.08
C LEU A 5 1.12 -7.97 12.58
N PRO A 6 2.20 -8.54 12.02
CA PRO A 6 2.40 -8.55 10.58
C PRO A 6 1.25 -9.31 9.92
N MET A 7 0.68 -8.72 8.86
CA MET A 7 -0.35 -9.36 8.06
C MET A 7 0.25 -9.83 6.72
N PRO A 8 -0.05 -11.05 6.28
CA PRO A 8 0.27 -11.47 4.91
C PRO A 8 -0.40 -10.54 3.89
N ILE A 9 0.26 -10.32 2.76
CA ILE A 9 -0.25 -9.47 1.66
C ILE A 9 -1.66 -9.91 1.24
N ASP A 10 -1.89 -11.21 1.12
CA ASP A 10 -3.18 -11.76 0.74
C ASP A 10 -4.29 -11.42 1.74
N ALA A 11 -3.98 -11.43 3.04
CA ALA A 11 -4.95 -11.05 4.07
C ALA A 11 -5.30 -9.56 3.97
N VAL A 12 -4.30 -8.69 3.80
CA VAL A 12 -4.52 -7.25 3.58
C VAL A 12 -5.35 -7.02 2.32
N TRP A 13 -5.01 -7.71 1.23
CA TRP A 13 -5.68 -7.54 -0.05
C TRP A 13 -7.13 -7.99 -0.02
N GLN A 14 -7.45 -9.12 0.62
CA GLN A 14 -8.84 -9.56 0.78
C GLN A 14 -9.68 -8.52 1.52
N THR A 15 -9.13 -7.86 2.54
CA THR A 15 -9.83 -6.78 3.23
C THR A 15 -10.05 -5.57 2.32
N VAL A 16 -9.05 -5.13 1.56
CA VAL A 16 -9.18 -4.01 0.61
C VAL A 16 -10.22 -4.32 -0.47
N HIS A 17 -10.17 -5.51 -1.07
CA HIS A 17 -11.11 -5.96 -2.09
C HIS A 17 -12.55 -6.02 -1.54
N ALA A 18 -12.73 -6.56 -0.33
CA ALA A 18 -14.03 -6.61 0.33
C ALA A 18 -14.60 -5.21 0.63
N LEU A 19 -13.79 -4.30 1.18
CA LEU A 19 -14.21 -2.94 1.53
C LEU A 19 -14.57 -2.09 0.30
N SER A 20 -13.86 -2.30 -0.80
CA SER A 20 -14.13 -1.62 -2.08
C SER A 20 -15.27 -2.23 -2.88
N GLY A 21 -15.83 -3.37 -2.44
CA GLY A 21 -16.86 -4.10 -3.18
C GLY A 21 -16.35 -4.65 -4.51
N GLY A 22 -15.07 -4.99 -4.60
CA GLY A 22 -14.40 -5.44 -5.82
C GLY A 22 -14.30 -4.39 -6.94
N ARG A 23 -14.53 -3.12 -6.60
CA ARG A 23 -14.38 -2.01 -7.55
C ARG A 23 -13.02 -1.37 -7.36
N PRO A 24 -12.21 -1.24 -8.42
CA PRO A 24 -10.93 -0.58 -8.31
C PRO A 24 -11.06 0.87 -7.84
N VAL A 25 -10.29 1.21 -6.81
CA VAL A 25 -10.21 2.54 -6.20
C VAL A 25 -8.75 2.92 -5.93
N MET A 26 -8.53 4.15 -5.47
CA MET A 26 -7.22 4.55 -4.94
C MET A 26 -7.09 4.08 -3.49
N VAL A 27 -6.01 3.34 -3.20
CA VAL A 27 -5.61 2.91 -1.86
C VAL A 27 -4.50 3.83 -1.38
N SER A 28 -4.71 4.51 -0.25
CA SER A 28 -3.69 5.36 0.37
C SER A 28 -2.92 4.58 1.43
N LEU A 29 -1.60 4.51 1.29
CA LEU A 29 -0.66 3.96 2.27
C LEU A 29 -0.18 5.11 3.18
N SER A 30 -0.60 5.07 4.44
CA SER A 30 -0.29 6.08 5.46
C SER A 30 0.10 5.40 6.78
N GLY A 31 0.27 6.17 7.86
CA GLY A 31 0.61 5.69 9.21
C GLY A 31 1.84 6.38 9.77
N GLY A 32 2.81 5.59 10.25
CA GLY A 32 4.12 6.11 10.66
C GLY A 32 4.93 6.59 9.45
N ASN A 33 6.14 6.05 9.25
CA ASN A 33 6.77 6.14 7.93
C ASN A 33 6.45 4.86 7.15
N PRO A 34 5.51 4.85 6.19
CA PRO A 34 5.15 3.61 5.51
C PRO A 34 6.27 3.09 4.59
N ALA A 35 7.24 3.94 4.22
CA ALA A 35 8.41 3.54 3.44
C ALA A 35 9.31 2.50 4.14
N ILE A 36 9.15 2.28 5.45
CA ILE A 36 9.89 1.23 6.17
C ILE A 36 9.30 -0.18 5.96
N GLN A 37 8.12 -0.29 5.33
CA GLN A 37 7.41 -1.56 5.10
C GLN A 37 7.61 -2.09 3.67
N PRO A 38 7.48 -3.41 3.44
CA PRO A 38 7.71 -4.02 2.13
C PRO A 38 6.43 -4.00 1.26
N PHE A 39 5.97 -2.82 0.84
CA PHE A 39 4.69 -2.70 0.11
C PHE A 39 4.73 -3.05 -1.38
N GLY A 40 5.91 -3.20 -1.99
CA GLY A 40 6.04 -3.50 -3.43
C GLY A 40 5.11 -4.62 -3.92
N PRO A 41 5.11 -5.82 -3.31
CA PRO A 41 4.21 -6.90 -3.72
C PRO A 41 2.71 -6.60 -3.56
N LEU A 42 2.33 -5.76 -2.58
CA LEU A 42 0.93 -5.33 -2.41
C LEU A 42 0.52 -4.38 -3.54
N ILE A 43 1.39 -3.44 -3.90
CA ILE A 43 1.18 -2.48 -4.98
C ILE A 43 1.06 -3.22 -6.31
N GLU A 44 2.00 -4.12 -6.61
CA GLU A 44 1.97 -4.96 -7.82
C GLU A 44 0.67 -5.76 -7.93
N ARG A 45 0.25 -6.40 -6.82
CA ARG A 45 -1.00 -7.16 -6.78
C ARG A 45 -2.20 -6.26 -7.10
N GLY A 46 -2.31 -5.10 -6.45
CA GLY A 46 -3.46 -4.23 -6.65
C GLY A 46 -3.50 -3.58 -8.02
N HIS A 47 -2.36 -3.23 -8.59
CA HIS A 47 -2.25 -2.74 -9.96
C HIS A 47 -2.74 -3.78 -10.98
N ARG A 48 -2.39 -5.06 -10.81
CA ARG A 48 -2.92 -6.16 -11.65
C ARG A 48 -4.44 -6.28 -11.59
N GLU A 49 -5.06 -5.85 -10.50
CA GLU A 49 -6.52 -5.83 -10.31
C GLU A 49 -7.14 -4.45 -10.63
N GLY A 50 -6.36 -3.51 -11.17
CA GLY A 50 -6.80 -2.19 -11.65
C GLY A 50 -6.87 -1.09 -10.59
N TYR A 51 -6.45 -1.37 -9.36
CA TYR A 51 -6.40 -0.38 -8.28
C TYR A 51 -5.22 0.57 -8.49
N ARG A 52 -5.25 1.70 -7.77
CA ARG A 52 -4.17 2.71 -7.76
C ARG A 52 -3.66 2.90 -6.35
N PHE A 53 -2.41 3.33 -6.20
CA PHE A 53 -1.77 3.53 -4.90
C PHE A 53 -1.23 4.93 -4.72
N ALA A 54 -1.57 5.52 -3.58
CA ALA A 54 -0.96 6.73 -3.08
C ALA A 54 -0.10 6.41 -1.85
N LEU A 55 1.02 7.10 -1.67
CA LEU A 55 1.83 7.04 -0.46
C LEU A 55 1.99 8.44 0.14
N GLU A 56 1.78 8.55 1.44
CA GLU A 56 2.21 9.68 2.25
C GLU A 56 3.43 9.26 3.09
N THR A 57 4.56 9.94 2.96
CA THR A 57 5.80 9.62 3.67
C THR A 57 6.58 10.89 4.02
N GLN A 58 7.47 10.82 5.00
CA GLN A 58 8.33 11.94 5.43
C GLN A 58 9.54 12.17 4.53
N GLY A 59 9.66 11.45 3.41
CA GLY A 59 10.79 11.55 2.48
C GLY A 59 12.16 11.09 3.02
N SER A 60 12.20 10.49 4.21
CA SER A 60 13.45 10.08 4.86
C SER A 60 14.00 8.72 4.41
N VAL A 61 13.20 7.90 3.72
CA VAL A 61 13.59 6.59 3.19
C VAL A 61 13.06 6.46 1.76
N VAL A 62 13.95 6.18 0.81
CA VAL A 62 13.60 5.94 -0.60
C VAL A 62 13.51 4.44 -0.86
N ARG A 63 12.53 4.02 -1.66
CA ARG A 63 12.34 2.63 -2.09
C ARG A 63 12.15 2.54 -3.60
N GLU A 64 12.62 1.45 -4.19
CA GLU A 64 12.46 1.19 -5.63
C GLU A 64 10.99 1.16 -6.06
N TRP A 65 10.13 0.53 -5.24
CA TRP A 65 8.69 0.46 -5.48
C TRP A 65 7.96 1.81 -5.42
N PHE A 66 8.64 2.92 -5.08
CA PHE A 66 8.05 4.25 -5.25
C PHE A 66 7.76 4.56 -6.72
N ALA A 67 8.53 3.96 -7.65
CA ALA A 67 8.29 4.11 -9.08
C ALA A 67 6.93 3.55 -9.53
N ASP A 68 6.35 2.63 -8.74
CA ASP A 68 5.05 2.02 -8.99
C ASP A 68 3.90 2.76 -8.29
N LEU A 69 4.15 3.90 -7.64
CA LEU A 69 3.07 4.69 -7.03
C LEU A 69 2.41 5.61 -8.06
N ASP A 70 1.08 5.68 -8.01
CA ASP A 70 0.30 6.63 -8.80
C ASP A 70 0.42 8.06 -8.25
N VAL A 71 0.58 8.18 -6.92
CA VAL A 71 0.75 9.46 -6.21
C VAL A 71 1.75 9.29 -5.07
N LEU A 72 2.74 10.17 -5.00
CA LEU A 72 3.70 10.26 -3.90
C LEU A 72 3.60 11.64 -3.24
N ILE A 73 3.35 11.65 -1.93
CA ILE A 73 3.26 12.85 -1.09
C ILE A 73 4.40 12.82 -0.06
N LEU A 74 5.11 13.94 0.08
CA LEU A 74 6.31 14.12 0.91
C LEU A 74 6.06 15.11 2.06
#